data_AF-A0A859FIE1-F1
#
_entry.id   AF-A0A859FIE1-F1
#
_cell.length_a   1.000
_cell.length_b   1.000
_cell.length_c   1.000
_cell.angle_alpha   90.00
_cell.angle_beta   90.00
_cell.angle_gamma   90.00
#
_symmetry.space_group_name_H-M   'P 1'
#
loop_
_entity.id
_entity.type
_entity.pdbx_description
1 polymer ?
#
loop_
_entity_poly.entity_id
_entity_poly.type
_entity_poly.pdbx_seq_one_letter_code
_entity_poly.pdbx_strand_id
1 'polypeptide(L)'
;MNIWTDKDDKQIGDVIIQELAAGKSLRGTVRKLGREMNKEPKHIYNRWYHVIRSQRMEEVKEAEETRQQNYIHLRDYKWLTEHEELIAQVIVEYMSSGRTQTEAIDHLTTLLPYSAERMRNRWQSKLRKQSAQEVERATEIGKRKAYKNRLEKKIEELKSEITRLQSILEECDEEIKLCNKKE
;
A
#
# COMPACT_ATOMS: atom_id res chain seq x y z
N MET A 1 12.96 2.08 -21.19
CA MET A 1 12.00 3.16 -21.53
C MET A 1 10.60 2.63 -21.28
N ASN A 2 9.83 3.25 -20.39
CA ASN A 2 8.40 2.95 -20.30
C ASN A 2 7.70 3.66 -21.47
N ILE A 3 7.37 2.89 -22.50
CA ILE A 3 6.59 3.40 -23.63
C ILE A 3 5.15 3.53 -23.15
N TRP A 4 4.58 4.73 -23.34
CA TRP A 4 3.19 5.04 -23.07
C TRP A 4 2.43 5.10 -24.39
N THR A 5 1.28 4.45 -24.45
CA THR A 5 0.39 4.49 -25.60
C THR A 5 -0.86 5.31 -25.28
N ASP A 6 -1.57 5.78 -26.31
CA ASP A 6 -2.85 6.47 -26.11
C ASP A 6 -3.88 5.58 -25.41
N LYS A 7 -3.78 4.25 -25.60
CA LYS A 7 -4.60 3.26 -24.88
C LYS A 7 -4.28 3.25 -23.39
N ASP A 8 -2.99 3.32 -23.02
CA ASP A 8 -2.58 3.42 -21.61
C ASP A 8 -3.11 4.70 -20.98
N ASP A 9 -2.96 5.83 -21.66
CA ASP A 9 -3.40 7.13 -21.17
C ASP A 9 -4.92 7.19 -21.00
N LYS A 10 -5.67 6.62 -21.95
CA LYS A 10 -7.12 6.49 -21.86
C LYS A 10 -7.52 5.62 -20.66
N GLN A 11 -6.92 4.44 -20.50
CA GLN A 11 -7.22 3.55 -19.38
C GLN A 11 -6.93 4.21 -18.02
N ILE A 12 -5.76 4.85 -17.88
CA ILE A 12 -5.38 5.55 -16.64
C ILE A 12 -6.38 6.67 -16.34
N GLY A 13 -6.71 7.48 -17.34
CA GLY A 13 -7.65 8.59 -17.18
C GLY A 13 -9.05 8.12 -16.79
N ASP A 14 -9.60 7.14 -17.51
CA ASP A 14 -10.96 6.63 -17.28
C ASP A 14 -11.09 6.08 -15.86
N VAL A 15 -10.14 5.23 -15.45
CA VAL A 15 -10.16 4.62 -14.12
C VAL A 15 -9.95 5.66 -13.02
N ILE A 16 -8.99 6.59 -13.17
CA ILE A 16 -8.74 7.59 -12.12
C ILE A 16 -9.92 8.53 -11.96
N ILE A 17 -10.52 9.02 -13.06
CA ILE A 17 -11.67 9.94 -13.01
C ILE A 17 -12.88 9.25 -12.39
N GLN A 18 -13.19 8.02 -12.80
CA GLN A 18 -14.28 7.24 -12.23
C GLN A 18 -14.08 7.00 -10.73
N GLU A 19 -12.88 6.59 -10.32
CA GLU A 19 -12.56 6.32 -8.92
C GLU A 19 -12.54 7.59 -8.07
N LEU A 20 -12.16 8.73 -8.67
CA LEU A 20 -12.21 10.04 -8.04
C LEU A 20 -13.66 10.48 -7.77
N ALA A 21 -14.55 10.33 -8.75
CA ALA A 21 -15.99 10.63 -8.60
C ALA A 21 -16.64 9.76 -7.52
N ALA A 22 -16.20 8.50 -7.41
CA ALA A 22 -16.59 7.58 -6.34
C ALA A 22 -15.95 7.89 -4.96
N GLY A 23 -15.11 8.93 -4.87
CA GLY A 23 -14.46 9.35 -3.63
C GLY A 23 -13.31 8.45 -3.16
N LYS A 24 -12.79 7.57 -4.02
CA LYS A 24 -11.65 6.70 -3.68
C LYS A 24 -10.34 7.48 -3.71
N SER A 25 -9.32 6.94 -3.03
CA SER A 25 -8.03 7.60 -2.95
C SER A 25 -7.22 7.42 -4.24
N LEU A 26 -6.70 8.52 -4.79
CA LEU A 26 -5.83 8.50 -5.98
C LEU A 26 -4.65 7.53 -5.79
N ARG A 27 -4.06 7.51 -4.59
CA ARG A 27 -2.96 6.59 -4.25
C ARG A 27 -3.38 5.12 -4.35
N GLY A 28 -4.56 4.77 -3.84
CA GLY A 28 -5.11 3.42 -3.93
C GLY A 28 -5.35 3.01 -5.37
N THR A 29 -5.99 3.88 -6.14
CA THR A 29 -6.26 3.67 -7.57
C THR A 29 -5.00 3.49 -8.39
N VAL A 30 -3.99 4.34 -8.19
CA VAL A 30 -2.70 4.25 -8.90
C VAL A 30 -1.96 2.94 -8.58
N ARG A 31 -2.01 2.45 -7.33
CA ARG A 31 -1.43 1.15 -6.97
C ARG A 31 -2.16 -0.01 -7.64
N LYS A 32 -3.49 0.07 -7.75
CA LYS A 32 -4.31 -0.93 -8.45
C LYS A 32 -3.94 -0.98 -9.93
N LEU A 33 -3.94 0.18 -10.59
CA LEU A 33 -3.51 0.31 -11.99
C LEU A 33 -2.09 -0.20 -12.22
N GLY A 34 -1.17 0.02 -11.26
CA GLY A 34 0.19 -0.49 -11.34
C GLY A 34 0.27 -2.01 -11.48
N ARG A 35 -0.61 -2.73 -10.77
CA ARG A 35 -0.72 -4.20 -10.89
C ARG A 35 -1.37 -4.61 -12.20
N GLU A 36 -2.44 -3.94 -12.61
CA GLU A 36 -3.20 -4.28 -13.82
C GLU A 36 -2.41 -4.02 -15.11
N MET A 37 -1.61 -2.95 -15.14
CA MET A 37 -0.83 -2.54 -16.31
C MET A 37 0.61 -3.06 -16.28
N ASN A 38 1.00 -3.78 -15.23
CA ASN A 38 2.38 -4.21 -14.97
C ASN A 38 3.39 -3.03 -15.06
N LYS A 39 3.04 -1.89 -14.44
CA LYS A 39 3.87 -0.67 -14.40
C LYS A 39 4.02 -0.19 -12.98
N GLU A 40 5.16 0.42 -12.65
CA GLU A 40 5.33 0.95 -11.30
C GLU A 40 4.32 2.07 -10.99
N PRO A 41 3.69 2.07 -9.80
CA PRO A 41 2.72 3.10 -9.39
C PRO A 41 3.26 4.54 -9.54
N LYS A 42 4.56 4.76 -9.28
CA LYS A 42 5.20 6.07 -9.43
C LYS A 42 5.12 6.59 -10.87
N HIS A 43 5.33 5.71 -11.86
CA HIS A 43 5.30 6.09 -13.26
C HIS A 43 3.88 6.42 -13.73
N ILE A 44 2.88 5.67 -13.27
CA ILE A 44 1.46 5.97 -13.55
C ILE A 44 1.06 7.30 -12.93
N TYR A 45 1.43 7.55 -11.68
CA TYR A 45 1.16 8.83 -11.01
C TYR A 45 1.75 10.01 -11.79
N ASN A 46 3.01 9.90 -12.21
CA ASN A 46 3.67 10.95 -12.97
C ASN A 46 2.99 11.16 -14.34
N ARG A 47 2.61 10.08 -15.04
CA ARG A 47 1.93 10.18 -16.33
C ARG A 47 0.57 10.84 -16.20
N TRP A 48 -0.20 10.45 -15.19
CA TRP A 48 -1.46 11.10 -14.82
C TRP A 48 -1.26 12.60 -14.59
N TYR A 49 -0.33 12.97 -13.71
CA TYR A 49 -0.18 14.34 -13.25
C TYR A 49 0.31 15.30 -14.35
N HIS A 50 1.27 14.87 -15.17
CA HIS A 50 1.92 15.75 -16.15
C HIS A 50 1.28 15.75 -17.54
N VAL A 51 0.52 14.71 -17.90
CA VAL A 51 0.01 14.55 -19.27
C VAL A 51 -1.51 14.41 -19.29
N ILE A 52 -2.04 13.38 -18.62
CA ILE A 52 -3.45 13.01 -18.77
C ILE A 52 -4.36 14.04 -18.09
N ARG A 53 -4.00 14.49 -16.88
CA ARG A 53 -4.84 15.40 -16.08
C ARG A 53 -5.05 16.75 -16.77
N SER A 54 -4.04 17.28 -17.44
CA SER A 54 -4.15 18.55 -18.17
C SER A 54 -5.01 18.41 -19.42
N GLN A 55 -4.97 17.26 -20.09
CA GLN A 55 -5.80 16.96 -21.26
C GLN A 55 -7.28 16.75 -20.91
N ARG A 56 -7.57 16.25 -19.70
CA ARG A 56 -8.92 15.89 -19.23
C ARG A 56 -9.39 16.77 -18.07
N MET A 57 -9.02 18.05 -18.10
CA MET A 57 -9.23 18.96 -16.98
C MET A 57 -10.71 19.13 -16.61
N GLU A 58 -11.60 19.24 -17.59
CA GLU A 58 -13.02 19.42 -17.34
C GLU A 58 -13.64 18.17 -16.71
N GLU A 59 -13.32 16.98 -17.21
CA GLU A 59 -13.80 15.71 -16.65
C GLU A 59 -13.31 15.49 -15.21
N VAL A 60 -12.07 15.91 -14.91
CA VAL A 60 -11.53 15.89 -13.55
C VAL A 60 -12.34 16.81 -12.63
N LYS A 61 -12.67 18.01 -13.11
CA LYS A 61 -13.45 18.98 -12.36
C LYS A 61 -14.87 18.47 -12.09
N GLU A 62 -15.53 17.91 -13.10
CA GLU A 62 -16.85 17.27 -12.96
C GLU A 62 -16.82 16.11 -11.94
N ALA A 63 -15.76 15.28 -11.97
CA ALA A 63 -15.58 14.21 -10.99
C ALA A 63 -15.33 14.73 -9.57
N GLU A 64 -14.58 15.84 -9.42
CA GLU A 64 -14.38 16.50 -8.12
C GLU A 64 -15.69 17.12 -7.59
N GLU A 65 -16.50 17.73 -8.45
CA GLU A 65 -17.82 18.27 -8.09
C GLU A 65 -18.78 17.15 -7.68
N THR A 66 -18.83 16.06 -8.45
CA THR A 66 -19.61 14.86 -8.13
C THR A 66 -19.19 14.28 -6.78
N ARG A 67 -17.89 14.15 -6.55
CA ARG A 67 -17.34 13.70 -5.27
C ARG A 67 -17.77 14.63 -4.14
N GLN A 68 -17.75 15.95 -4.35
CA GLN A 68 -18.15 16.92 -3.35
C GLN A 68 -19.65 16.83 -3.03
N GLN A 69 -20.51 16.67 -4.03
CA GLN A 69 -21.94 16.45 -3.84
C GLN A 69 -22.22 15.15 -3.07
N ASN A 70 -21.55 14.06 -3.45
CA ASN A 70 -21.60 12.78 -2.72
C ASN A 70 -21.13 12.96 -1.27
N TYR A 71 -20.11 13.79 -1.03
CA TYR A 71 -19.62 14.09 0.31
C TYR A 71 -20.60 14.90 1.14
N ILE A 72 -21.35 15.83 0.54
CA ILE A 72 -22.40 16.60 1.22
C ILE A 72 -23.49 15.66 1.74
N HIS A 73 -23.95 14.71 0.92
CA HIS A 73 -24.90 13.68 1.36
C HIS A 73 -24.35 12.75 2.46
N LEU A 74 -23.04 12.49 2.45
CA LEU A 74 -22.38 11.70 3.49
C LEU A 74 -22.07 12.50 4.76
N ARG A 75 -22.01 13.84 4.73
CA ARG A 75 -21.71 14.67 5.90
C ARG A 75 -22.73 14.43 7.02
N ASP A 76 -23.98 14.20 6.64
CA ASP A 76 -25.12 14.02 7.53
C ASP A 76 -25.28 12.58 8.05
N TYR A 77 -24.47 11.63 7.57
CA TYR A 77 -24.48 10.27 8.11
C TYR A 77 -23.97 10.27 9.56
N LYS A 78 -24.86 10.05 10.52
CA LYS A 78 -24.50 9.92 11.94
C LYS A 78 -23.51 8.76 12.14
N TRP A 79 -22.50 8.97 12.98
CA TRP A 79 -21.59 7.89 13.37
C TRP A 79 -22.34 6.81 14.16
N LEU A 80 -22.37 5.60 13.62
CA LEU A 80 -22.84 4.42 14.32
C LEU A 80 -21.71 3.87 15.21
N THR A 81 -22.05 3.50 16.44
CA THR A 81 -21.09 2.97 17.43
C THR A 81 -20.37 1.73 16.89
N GLU A 82 -21.09 0.80 16.27
CA GLU A 82 -20.52 -0.42 15.68
C GLU A 82 -19.46 -0.11 14.60
N HIS A 83 -19.67 0.94 13.81
CA HIS A 83 -18.69 1.36 12.82
C HIS A 83 -17.45 1.96 13.48
N GLU A 84 -17.61 2.69 14.58
CA GLU A 84 -16.48 3.25 15.35
C GLU A 84 -15.64 2.14 15.98
N GLU A 85 -16.29 1.13 16.54
CA GLU A 85 -15.65 -0.07 17.10
C GLU A 85 -14.87 -0.82 16.02
N LEU A 86 -15.49 -1.07 14.86
CA LEU A 86 -14.84 -1.73 13.73
C LEU A 86 -13.62 -0.94 13.23
N ILE A 87 -13.74 0.39 13.10
CA ILE A 87 -12.61 1.24 12.69
C ILE A 87 -11.46 1.10 13.68
N ALA A 88 -11.74 1.19 14.98
CA ALA A 88 -10.71 1.09 16.01
C ALA A 88 -10.04 -0.29 16.00
N GLN A 89 -10.84 -1.36 15.95
CA GLN A 89 -10.35 -2.74 15.91
C GLN A 89 -9.44 -2.99 14.72
N VAL A 90 -9.89 -2.66 13.50
CA VAL A 90 -9.15 -2.93 12.26
C VAL A 90 -7.85 -2.12 12.21
N ILE A 91 -7.86 -0.86 12.65
CA ILE A 91 -6.64 -0.04 12.69
C ILE A 91 -5.62 -0.63 13.68
N VAL A 92 -6.04 -1.02 14.88
CA VAL A 92 -5.17 -1.64 15.90
C VAL A 92 -4.61 -2.97 15.40
N GLU A 93 -5.42 -3.79 14.75
CA GLU A 93 -4.98 -5.07 14.17
C GLU A 93 -3.93 -4.86 13.07
N TYR A 94 -4.14 -3.90 12.18
CA TYR A 94 -3.17 -3.56 11.14
C TYR A 94 -1.85 -3.09 11.77
N MET A 95 -1.90 -2.22 12.78
CA MET A 95 -0.70 -1.77 13.50
C MET A 95 0.05 -2.94 14.16
N SER A 96 -0.66 -3.86 14.82
CA SER A 96 -0.06 -5.03 15.47
C SER A 96 0.48 -6.08 14.49
N SER A 97 0.06 -6.04 13.22
CA SER A 97 0.64 -6.82 12.13
C SER A 97 1.78 -6.11 11.40
N GLY A 98 2.15 -4.89 11.82
CA GLY A 98 3.18 -4.08 11.18
C GLY A 98 2.71 -3.36 9.91
N ARG A 99 1.40 -3.38 9.62
CA ARG A 99 0.76 -2.63 8.54
C ARG A 99 0.39 -1.22 8.99
N THR A 100 0.13 -0.35 8.02
CA THR A 100 -0.11 1.08 8.28
C THR A 100 -1.59 1.38 8.55
N GLN A 101 -1.85 2.43 9.33
CA GLN A 101 -3.21 2.95 9.53
C GLN A 101 -3.86 3.39 8.19
N THR A 102 -3.06 3.82 7.22
CA THR A 102 -3.56 4.21 5.90
C THR A 102 -4.13 2.99 5.16
N GLU A 103 -3.42 1.86 5.19
CA GLU A 103 -3.91 0.60 4.59
C GLU A 103 -5.18 0.11 5.27
N ALA A 104 -5.25 0.22 6.60
CA ALA A 104 -6.45 -0.13 7.36
C ALA A 104 -7.66 0.72 6.91
N ILE A 105 -7.46 2.02 6.72
CA ILE A 105 -8.53 2.94 6.32
C ILE A 105 -8.92 2.74 4.86
N ASP A 106 -7.96 2.51 3.96
CA ASP A 106 -8.25 2.15 2.58
C ASP A 106 -9.08 0.85 2.52
N HIS A 107 -8.79 -0.15 3.37
CA HIS A 107 -9.63 -1.34 3.50
C HIS A 107 -11.03 -1.00 4.05
N LEU A 108 -11.13 -0.18 5.10
CA LEU A 108 -12.43 0.18 5.69
C LEU A 108 -13.33 0.96 4.73
N THR A 109 -12.77 1.71 3.77
CA THR A 109 -13.59 2.38 2.73
C THR A 109 -14.34 1.43 1.81
N THR A 110 -13.95 0.15 1.74
CA THR A 110 -14.71 -0.84 0.97
C THR A 110 -15.84 -1.46 1.78
N LEU A 111 -15.86 -1.26 3.10
CA LEU A 111 -16.81 -1.87 4.04
C LEU A 111 -17.81 -0.86 4.62
N LEU A 112 -17.37 0.38 4.81
CA LEU A 112 -18.13 1.41 5.50
C LEU A 112 -18.55 2.53 4.55
N PRO A 113 -19.72 3.16 4.76
CA PRO A 113 -20.20 4.27 3.93
C PRO A 113 -19.46 5.59 4.19
N TYR A 114 -18.31 5.55 4.87
CA TYR A 114 -17.54 6.74 5.21
C TYR A 114 -16.33 6.86 4.30
N SER A 115 -16.03 8.09 3.89
CA SER A 115 -14.79 8.36 3.15
C SER A 115 -13.56 8.12 4.04
N ALA A 116 -12.43 7.80 3.40
CA ALA A 116 -11.15 7.62 4.08
C ALA A 116 -10.75 8.84 4.91
N GLU A 117 -11.01 10.04 4.41
CA GLU A 117 -10.73 11.29 5.11
C GLU A 117 -11.57 11.43 6.38
N ARG A 118 -12.88 11.16 6.28
CA ARG A 118 -13.79 11.21 7.42
C ARG A 118 -13.42 10.21 8.50
N MET A 119 -13.06 8.99 8.13
CA MET A 119 -12.56 7.98 9.06
C MET A 119 -11.21 8.38 9.69
N ARG A 120 -10.27 8.94 8.92
CA ARG A 120 -9.01 9.48 9.46
C ARG A 120 -9.26 10.57 10.51
N ASN A 121 -10.14 11.51 10.19
CA ASN A 121 -10.47 12.61 11.11
C ASN A 121 -11.14 12.08 12.38
N ARG A 122 -12.04 11.10 12.26
CA ARG A 122 -12.68 10.47 13.42
C ARG A 122 -11.71 9.68 14.28
N TRP A 123 -10.81 8.94 13.63
CA TRP A 123 -9.73 8.24 14.29
C TRP A 123 -8.85 9.18 15.12
N GLN A 124 -8.34 10.25 14.51
CA GLN A 124 -7.45 11.20 15.19
C GLN A 124 -8.14 12.01 16.29
N SER A 125 -9.39 12.43 16.08
CA SER A 125 -10.10 13.29 17.04
C SER A 125 -10.58 12.55 18.29
N LYS A 126 -11.07 11.31 18.12
CA LYS A 126 -11.78 10.55 19.17
C LYS A 126 -11.20 9.15 19.38
N LEU A 127 -11.30 8.27 18.38
CA LEU A 127 -11.12 6.82 18.58
C LEU A 127 -9.71 6.46 19.05
N ARG A 128 -8.67 7.11 18.51
CA ARG A 128 -7.28 6.89 18.92
C ARG A 128 -7.06 7.16 20.41
N LYS A 129 -7.76 8.14 20.98
CA LYS A 129 -7.67 8.48 22.41
C LYS A 129 -8.39 7.45 23.27
N GLN A 130 -9.53 6.94 22.79
CA GLN A 130 -10.28 5.89 23.47
C GLN A 130 -9.54 4.55 23.48
N SER A 131 -8.79 4.25 22.41
CA SER A 131 -8.00 3.03 22.25
C SER A 131 -6.51 3.24 22.52
N ALA A 132 -6.14 4.19 23.40
CA ALA A 132 -4.74 4.60 23.57
C ALA A 132 -3.84 3.44 24.01
N GLN A 133 -4.31 2.62 24.96
CA GLN A 133 -3.57 1.46 25.47
C GLN A 133 -3.43 0.36 24.41
N GLU A 134 -4.46 0.11 23.61
CA GLU A 134 -4.44 -0.85 22.51
C GLU A 134 -3.47 -0.40 21.42
N VAL A 135 -3.48 0.90 21.10
CA VAL A 135 -2.58 1.51 20.11
C VAL A 135 -1.12 1.40 20.54
N GLU A 136 -0.82 1.65 21.81
CA GLU A 136 0.52 1.50 22.37
C GLU A 136 0.99 0.04 22.27
N ARG A 137 0.18 -0.91 22.79
CA ARG A 137 0.46 -2.34 22.71
C ARG A 137 0.65 -2.82 21.26
N ALA A 138 -0.23 -2.42 20.35
CA ALA A 138 -0.15 -2.78 18.94
C ALA A 138 1.12 -2.22 18.28
N THR A 139 1.53 -1.00 18.64
CA THR A 139 2.76 -0.39 18.13
C THR A 139 3.99 -1.18 18.57
N GLU A 140 4.05 -1.61 19.83
CA GLU A 140 5.15 -2.44 20.32
C GLU A 140 5.21 -3.81 19.64
N ILE A 141 4.06 -4.47 19.50
CA ILE A 141 3.95 -5.76 18.81
C ILE A 141 4.40 -5.60 17.34
N GLY A 142 3.92 -4.56 16.66
CA GLY A 142 4.29 -4.26 15.28
C GLY A 142 5.80 -4.03 15.11
N LYS A 143 6.43 -3.26 16.01
CA LYS A 143 7.88 -3.05 16.03
C LYS A 143 8.65 -4.35 16.23
N ARG A 144 8.23 -5.19 17.19
CA ARG A 144 8.87 -6.48 17.46
C ARG A 144 8.76 -7.43 16.26
N LYS A 145 7.59 -7.50 15.61
CA LYS A 145 7.41 -8.30 14.38
C LYS A 145 8.26 -7.78 13.24
N ALA A 146 8.28 -6.47 13.00
CA ALA A 146 9.10 -5.89 11.95
C ALA A 146 10.60 -6.16 12.16
N TYR A 147 11.07 -6.11 13.41
CA TYR A 147 12.44 -6.46 13.77
C TYR A 147 12.72 -7.95 13.53
N LYS A 148 11.83 -8.84 13.99
CA LYS A 148 11.91 -10.28 13.76
C LYS A 148 12.01 -10.61 12.26
N ASN A 149 11.13 -10.05 11.43
CA ASN A 149 11.13 -10.29 9.99
C ASN A 149 12.43 -9.81 9.32
N ARG A 150 13.02 -8.70 9.79
CA ARG A 150 14.33 -8.24 9.30
C ARG A 150 15.45 -9.22 9.65
N LEU A 151 15.45 -9.76 10.87
CA LEU A 151 16.42 -10.76 11.29
C LEU A 151 16.26 -12.06 10.49
N GLU A 152 15.03 -12.54 10.30
CA GLU A 152 14.75 -13.73 9.48
C GLU A 152 15.23 -13.56 8.05
N LYS A 153 14.98 -12.41 7.42
CA LYS A 153 15.53 -12.10 6.10
C LYS A 153 17.06 -12.13 6.10
N LYS A 154 17.70 -11.56 7.14
CA LYS A 154 19.15 -11.54 7.21
C LYS A 154 19.76 -12.93 7.39
N ILE A 155 19.10 -13.77 8.19
CA ILE A 155 19.46 -15.18 8.36
C ILE A 155 19.38 -15.91 7.02
N GLU A 156 18.34 -15.67 6.22
CA GLU A 156 18.18 -16.32 4.93
C GLU A 156 19.24 -15.87 3.91
N GLU A 157 19.57 -14.57 3.88
CA GLU A 157 20.68 -14.03 3.09
C GLU A 157 22.02 -14.68 3.49
N LEU A 158 22.29 -14.81 4.79
CA LEU A 158 23.52 -15.43 5.29
C LEU A 158 23.59 -16.92 4.97
N LYS A 159 22.47 -17.66 5.08
CA LYS A 159 22.40 -19.07 4.68
C LYS A 159 22.71 -19.25 3.20
N SER A 160 22.14 -18.39 2.35
CA SER A 160 22.39 -18.42 0.91
C SER A 160 23.87 -18.18 0.59
N GLU A 161 24.53 -17.24 1.28
CA GLU A 161 25.96 -16.98 1.09
C GLU A 161 26.82 -18.14 1.59
N ILE A 162 26.48 -18.76 2.72
CA ILE A 162 27.18 -19.95 3.23
C ILE A 162 27.13 -21.08 2.19
N THR A 163 25.95 -21.36 1.62
CA THR A 163 25.80 -22.38 0.57
C THR A 163 26.64 -22.07 -0.67
N ARG A 164 26.71 -20.80 -1.07
CA ARG A 164 27.57 -20.37 -2.19
C ARG A 164 29.05 -20.64 -1.91
N LEU A 165 29.52 -20.27 -0.72
CA LEU A 165 30.91 -20.46 -0.32
C LEU A 165 31.28 -21.94 -0.19
N GLN A 166 30.35 -22.78 0.27
CA GLN A 166 30.53 -24.24 0.32
C GLN A 166 30.73 -24.84 -1.08
N SER A 167 29.94 -24.44 -2.07
CA SER A 167 30.12 -24.86 -3.46
C SER A 167 31.50 -24.49 -4.01
N ILE A 168 31.98 -23.27 -3.72
CA ILE A 168 33.31 -22.82 -4.15
C ILE A 168 34.42 -23.66 -3.50
N LEU A 169 34.28 -23.99 -2.21
CA LEU A 169 35.25 -24.84 -1.52
C LEU A 169 35.29 -26.25 -2.12
N GLU A 170 34.14 -26.83 -2.44
CA GLU A 170 34.06 -28.15 -3.10
C GLU A 170 34.74 -28.13 -4.49
N GLU A 171 34.54 -27.08 -5.27
CA GLU A 171 35.23 -26.89 -6.56
C GLU A 171 36.75 -26.81 -6.38
N CYS A 172 37.23 -26.00 -5.44
CA CYS A 172 38.65 -25.89 -5.11
C CYS A 172 39.25 -27.23 -4.67
N ASP A 173 38.54 -28.00 -3.83
CA ASP A 173 39.00 -29.30 -3.34
C ASP A 173 39.15 -30.32 -4.49
N GLU A 174 38.24 -30.32 -5.46
CA GLU A 174 38.34 -31.17 -6.65
C GLU A 174 39.50 -30.76 -7.57
N GLU A 175 39.76 -29.46 -7.75
CA GLU A 175 40.92 -28.99 -8.49
C GLU A 175 42.25 -29.41 -7.84
N ILE A 176 42.36 -29.30 -6.50
CA ILE A 176 43.55 -29.75 -5.76
C ILE A 176 43.77 -31.25 -5.94
N LYS A 177 42.71 -32.07 -5.84
CA LYS A 177 42.80 -33.53 -6.08
C LYS A 177 43.27 -33.86 -7.50
N LEU A 178 42.85 -33.09 -8.50
CA LEU A 178 43.28 -33.27 -9.89
C LEU A 178 44.75 -32.91 -10.10
N CYS A 179 45.23 -31.84 -9.46
CA CYS A 179 46.63 -31.44 -9.50
C CYS A 179 47.53 -32.50 -8.87
N ASN A 180 47.18 -32.99 -7.68
CA ASN A 180 47.98 -33.99 -6.95
C ASN A 180 48.03 -35.38 -7.62
N LYS A 181 47.18 -35.67 -8.61
CA LYS A 181 47.21 -36.93 -9.38
C LYS A 181 48.14 -36.87 -10.60
N LYS A 182 48.65 -35.69 -10.97
CA LYS A 182 49.50 -35.49 -12.15
C LYS A 182 51.00 -35.47 -11.83
N GLU A 183 51.37 -35.50 -10.55
CA GLU A 183 52.74 -35.65 -10.04
C GLU A 183 53.03 -37.12 -9.68
#